data_AF-A0A2H6ALL3-F1
#
_entry.id   AF-A0A2H6ALL3-F1
#
_cell.length_a   1.000
_cell.length_b   1.000
_cell.length_c   1.000
_cell.angle_alpha   90.00
_cell.angle_beta   90.00
_cell.angle_gamma   90.00
#
_symmetry.space_group_name_H-M   'P 1'
#
loop_
_entity.id
_entity.type
_entity.pdbx_description
1 polymer ?
#
loop_
_entity_poly.entity_id
_entity_poly.type
_entity_poly.pdbx_seq_one_letter_code
_entity_poly.pdbx_strand_id
1 'polypeptide(L)'
;MSRVSKMIAIHERAKSYRRIKSKHIVESLYTDFIPWYELKDFSPRLLTPTGRVIEFVEDPAVIVGTATFKETGKKVAIIAQQTPSDESERAKLNYGLVKADGYGLAYNMMNYAEKHGLMLHTFIDTVGGDPFEYSASKLQSWLISYCQAKMISLNTKSISVIIGMGGSGGAIALQLAHRRFMLSSAEYSVITAEGCSAILFRSADKIAEALRVLQPTSDYMLKYGIVDKIIKEPSLDSPDYLSKTLENIQKALSSTIYELERTDITYLQKHLRDKIEECGQLGKRPRRYKAFAKKLKDWLPSHLFKRNVTSDISHMQIAIYGDEPFVCNDEKDPEGKVVRIGCRNRSTRREFEENYFACPHCQKPSSLGSDAYLKLLLDSGSFHELHPELSAEDIDSRFDFYDYSESRKKMSKLTDSKDSLVIGYGTIAEIPVAVAVCDFRFMGGSMGSVFGEKMKLIVDYAIRKKLPLVSVSASGGARMQEGTVALYQMAKTIAAILKLKDAGLPYISILGHPTTGGALASYAVQGDFIIAEKKATVAFAGDRVIKLTSGGRGVDPYAMTAEFYAKHGGIHLVVERHQLKSVIAGLLRFPPWNKKLKKQTNSNSQNGDIEKD
;
A
#
# COMPACT_ATOMS: atom_id res chain seq x y z
N MET A 1 -2.41 34.98 6.24
CA MET A 1 -2.44 34.12 5.04
C MET A 1 -3.58 33.12 5.20
N SER A 2 -4.44 32.89 4.20
CA SER A 2 -5.48 31.85 4.29
C SER A 2 -4.82 30.44 4.41
N ARG A 3 -5.53 29.45 4.96
CA ARG A 3 -5.02 28.06 5.04
C ARG A 3 -4.59 27.54 3.66
N VAL A 4 -5.37 27.88 2.62
CA VAL A 4 -5.10 27.48 1.23
C VAL A 4 -3.84 28.16 0.67
N SER A 5 -3.68 29.46 0.90
CA SER A 5 -2.49 30.20 0.46
C SER A 5 -1.21 29.65 1.10
N LYS A 6 -1.27 29.23 2.38
CA LYS A 6 -0.14 28.56 3.05
C LYS A 6 0.20 27.24 2.38
N MET A 7 -0.80 26.45 1.99
CA MET A 7 -0.58 25.17 1.31
C MET A 7 0.03 25.35 -0.09
N ILE A 8 -0.42 26.33 -0.85
CA ILE A 8 0.17 26.66 -2.17
C ILE A 8 1.63 27.08 -2.02
N ALA A 9 1.94 27.95 -1.05
CA ALA A 9 3.32 28.37 -0.81
C ALA A 9 4.23 27.19 -0.41
N ILE A 10 3.73 26.25 0.41
CA ILE A 10 4.45 25.02 0.76
C ILE A 10 4.67 24.16 -0.50
N HIS A 11 3.64 24.03 -1.36
CA HIS A 11 3.71 23.26 -2.59
C HIS A 11 4.77 23.77 -3.57
N GLU A 12 4.76 25.07 -3.84
CA GLU A 12 5.74 25.72 -4.71
C GLU A 12 7.15 25.60 -4.13
N ARG A 13 7.27 25.76 -2.80
CA ARG A 13 8.55 25.64 -2.11
C ARG A 13 9.11 24.23 -2.12
N ALA A 14 8.30 23.20 -1.90
CA ALA A 14 8.71 21.80 -1.94
C ALA A 14 9.20 21.39 -3.34
N LYS A 15 8.73 22.05 -4.40
CA LYS A 15 9.19 21.86 -5.79
C LYS A 15 10.40 22.71 -6.16
N SER A 16 10.78 23.69 -5.35
CA SER A 16 11.88 24.60 -5.67
C SER A 16 13.23 23.90 -5.74
N TYR A 17 14.10 24.38 -6.62
CA TYR A 17 15.50 23.99 -6.70
C TYR A 17 16.37 24.58 -5.59
N ARG A 18 16.02 25.77 -5.10
CA ARG A 18 16.80 26.50 -4.09
C ARG A 18 16.75 25.86 -2.69
N ARG A 19 15.87 24.88 -2.47
CA ARG A 19 15.72 24.23 -1.16
C ARG A 19 16.88 23.28 -0.87
N ILE A 20 16.98 22.86 0.39
CA ILE A 20 17.95 21.85 0.80
C ILE A 20 17.72 20.52 0.07
N LYS A 21 18.82 19.80 -0.22
CA LYS A 21 18.84 18.50 -0.89
C LYS A 21 19.62 17.51 -0.04
N SER A 22 19.38 16.22 -0.26
CA SER A 22 20.07 15.13 0.44
C SER A 22 21.59 15.24 0.35
N LYS A 23 22.14 15.59 -0.82
CA LYS A 23 23.58 15.82 -0.99
C LYS A 23 24.12 16.88 -0.04
N HIS A 24 23.44 18.04 0.10
CA HIS A 24 23.87 19.09 1.03
C HIS A 24 23.93 18.58 2.48
N ILE A 25 22.97 17.75 2.88
CA ILE A 25 22.92 17.17 4.23
C ILE A 25 24.08 16.18 4.42
N VAL A 26 24.29 15.27 3.48
CA VAL A 26 25.35 14.24 3.55
C VAL A 26 26.73 14.90 3.61
N GLU A 27 27.03 15.85 2.71
CA GLU A 27 28.33 16.52 2.65
C GLU A 27 28.59 17.43 3.86
N SER A 28 27.54 18.09 4.38
CA SER A 28 27.71 19.06 5.46
C SER A 28 27.72 18.41 6.84
N LEU A 29 26.90 17.38 7.09
CA LEU A 29 26.71 16.83 8.43
C LEU A 29 27.46 15.52 8.68
N TYR A 30 28.04 14.90 7.64
CA TYR A 30 28.76 13.63 7.74
C TYR A 30 30.18 13.71 7.16
N THR A 31 31.06 12.85 7.64
CA THR A 31 32.41 12.61 7.11
C THR A 31 32.57 11.13 6.75
N ASP A 32 33.65 10.81 6.04
CA ASP A 32 34.05 9.42 5.75
C ASP A 32 32.93 8.64 5.06
N PHE A 33 32.25 9.29 4.11
CA PHE A 33 31.19 8.65 3.34
C PHE A 33 31.79 7.55 2.45
N ILE A 34 31.36 6.32 2.67
CA ILE A 34 31.72 5.15 1.87
C ILE A 34 30.46 4.71 1.12
N PRO A 35 30.43 4.81 -0.22
CA PRO A 35 29.29 4.39 -1.02
C PRO A 35 29.09 2.88 -0.95
N TRP A 36 27.86 2.44 -1.20
CA TRP A 36 27.47 1.03 -1.09
C TRP A 36 28.36 0.05 -1.87
N TYR A 37 28.89 0.46 -3.03
CA TYR A 37 29.72 -0.40 -3.89
C TYR A 37 31.16 -0.56 -3.38
N GLU A 38 31.58 0.24 -2.39
CA GLU A 38 32.86 0.10 -1.68
C GLU A 38 32.72 -0.62 -0.33
N LEU A 39 31.49 -0.91 0.10
CA LEU A 39 31.24 -1.60 1.36
C LEU A 39 31.57 -3.10 1.24
N LYS A 40 32.45 -3.57 2.13
CA LYS A 40 32.77 -4.98 2.24
C LYS A 40 31.52 -5.81 2.58
N ASP A 41 31.34 -6.95 1.91
CA ASP A 41 30.22 -7.88 2.10
C ASP A 41 28.82 -7.29 1.83
N PHE A 42 28.73 -6.13 1.15
CA PHE A 42 27.46 -5.59 0.68
C PHE A 42 26.98 -6.39 -0.54
N SER A 43 25.75 -6.87 -0.51
CA SER A 43 25.15 -7.63 -1.60
C SER A 43 24.05 -6.80 -2.28
N PRO A 44 24.27 -6.26 -3.50
CA PRO A 44 23.27 -5.50 -4.23
C PRO A 44 22.29 -6.43 -4.97
N ARG A 45 21.83 -7.50 -4.31
CA ARG A 45 21.00 -8.54 -4.92
C ARG A 45 19.78 -8.85 -4.06
N LEU A 46 18.70 -9.31 -4.69
CA LEU A 46 17.50 -9.80 -4.01
C LEU A 46 16.95 -11.02 -4.72
N LEU A 47 16.44 -11.99 -3.94
CA LEU A 47 15.66 -13.11 -4.45
C LEU A 47 14.19 -12.71 -4.58
N THR A 48 13.64 -12.86 -5.77
CA THR A 48 12.20 -12.66 -6.01
C THR A 48 11.39 -13.78 -5.35
N PRO A 49 10.06 -13.64 -5.24
CA PRO A 49 9.18 -14.71 -4.76
C PRO A 49 9.42 -16.08 -5.42
N THR A 50 9.67 -16.12 -6.74
CA THR A 50 9.96 -17.37 -7.46
C THR A 50 11.44 -17.81 -7.40
N GLY A 51 12.28 -17.17 -6.59
CA GLY A 51 13.69 -17.48 -6.44
C GLY A 51 14.61 -16.93 -7.54
N ARG A 52 14.11 -16.07 -8.44
CA ARG A 52 14.96 -15.39 -9.43
C ARG A 52 15.85 -14.37 -8.71
N VAL A 53 17.08 -14.18 -9.17
CA VAL A 53 17.95 -13.12 -8.65
C VAL A 53 17.72 -11.84 -9.45
N ILE A 54 17.52 -10.72 -8.75
CA ILE A 54 17.63 -9.37 -9.30
C ILE A 54 18.93 -8.76 -8.78
N GLU A 55 19.72 -8.21 -9.70
CA GLU A 55 20.87 -7.38 -9.36
C GLU A 55 20.52 -5.90 -9.52
N PHE A 56 20.93 -5.11 -8.54
CA PHE A 56 20.71 -3.67 -8.52
C PHE A 56 21.97 -2.93 -8.92
N VAL A 57 21.77 -1.87 -9.70
CA VAL A 57 22.83 -0.95 -10.13
C VAL A 57 22.66 0.40 -9.43
N GLU A 58 23.59 1.32 -9.64
CA GLU A 58 23.48 2.66 -9.07
C GLU A 58 22.24 3.39 -9.61
N ASP A 59 21.47 3.99 -8.71
CA ASP A 59 20.42 4.95 -9.02
C ASP A 59 20.82 6.32 -8.49
N PRO A 60 21.19 7.28 -9.36
CA PRO A 60 21.59 8.62 -8.93
C PRO A 60 20.56 9.34 -8.06
N ALA A 61 19.27 8.98 -8.17
CA ALA A 61 18.21 9.56 -7.34
C ALA A 61 18.25 9.09 -5.87
N VAL A 62 19.16 8.17 -5.50
CA VAL A 62 19.31 7.67 -4.13
C VAL A 62 20.79 7.52 -3.75
N ILE A 63 21.21 8.28 -2.73
CA ILE A 63 22.52 8.14 -2.10
C ILE A 63 22.43 6.98 -1.09
N VAL A 64 23.26 5.95 -1.24
CA VAL A 64 23.29 4.77 -0.37
C VAL A 64 24.73 4.50 0.06
N GLY A 65 24.96 4.38 1.37
CA GLY A 65 26.30 4.14 1.91
C GLY A 65 26.37 4.20 3.43
N THR A 66 27.58 4.27 3.97
CA THR A 66 27.82 4.54 5.38
C THR A 66 28.63 5.81 5.56
N ALA A 67 28.48 6.49 6.69
CA ALA A 67 29.27 7.68 7.00
C ALA A 67 29.36 7.89 8.51
N THR A 68 30.25 8.77 8.95
CA THR A 68 30.37 9.21 10.33
C THR A 68 29.58 10.51 10.52
N PHE A 69 28.63 10.55 11.46
CA PHE A 69 27.91 11.78 11.78
C PHE A 69 28.79 12.72 12.61
N LYS A 70 29.13 13.89 12.05
CA LYS A 70 30.16 14.83 12.56
C LYS A 70 29.98 15.15 14.05
N GLU A 71 28.77 15.50 14.46
CA GLU A 71 28.49 15.99 15.82
C GLU A 71 28.75 14.94 16.91
N THR A 72 28.56 13.66 16.60
CA THR A 72 28.60 12.58 17.60
C THR A 72 29.76 11.60 17.38
N GLY A 73 30.43 11.67 16.23
CA GLY A 73 31.44 10.69 15.80
C GLY A 73 30.89 9.29 15.52
N LYS A 74 29.56 9.12 15.44
CA LYS A 74 28.92 7.80 15.26
C LYS A 74 28.88 7.41 13.79
N LYS A 75 29.29 6.18 13.49
CA LYS A 75 29.11 5.58 12.17
C LYS A 75 27.65 5.15 11.97
N VAL A 76 27.06 5.56 10.86
CA VAL A 76 25.67 5.31 10.51
C VAL A 76 25.54 4.78 9.09
N ALA A 77 24.42 4.13 8.79
CA ALA A 77 24.00 3.84 7.42
C ALA A 77 23.12 4.98 6.90
N ILE A 78 23.26 5.35 5.63
CA ILE A 78 22.53 6.44 4.98
C ILE A 78 21.76 5.91 3.77
N ILE A 79 20.49 6.28 3.68
CA ILE A 79 19.67 6.15 2.48
C ILE A 79 19.00 7.50 2.22
N ALA A 80 19.42 8.23 1.19
CA ALA A 80 18.96 9.59 0.96
C ALA A 80 18.44 9.76 -0.48
N GLN A 81 17.13 9.86 -0.64
CA GLN A 81 16.50 10.17 -1.93
C GLN A 81 16.83 11.60 -2.34
N GLN A 82 16.94 11.89 -3.63
CA GLN A 82 17.28 13.22 -4.10
C GLN A 82 16.48 13.62 -5.34
N THR A 83 15.94 14.84 -5.30
CA THR A 83 15.43 15.54 -6.47
C THR A 83 16.49 16.46 -7.09
N PRO A 84 16.36 16.85 -8.36
CA PRO A 84 17.26 17.79 -9.02
C PRO A 84 17.43 19.12 -8.27
N SER A 85 18.66 19.63 -8.30
CA SER A 85 19.02 20.96 -7.77
C SER A 85 18.99 22.04 -8.86
N ASP A 86 18.96 21.64 -10.14
CA ASP A 86 18.80 22.51 -11.30
C ASP A 86 18.28 21.71 -12.51
N GLU A 87 18.16 22.37 -13.67
CA GLU A 87 17.64 21.73 -14.87
C GLU A 87 18.60 20.71 -15.49
N SER A 88 19.91 20.88 -15.32
CA SER A 88 20.93 19.98 -15.88
C SER A 88 20.92 18.61 -15.20
N GLU A 89 20.54 18.56 -13.91
CA GLU A 89 20.44 17.31 -13.16
C GLU A 89 19.16 16.51 -13.44
N ARG A 90 18.14 17.11 -14.08
CA ARG A 90 16.81 16.49 -14.29
C ARG A 90 16.89 15.09 -14.90
N ALA A 91 17.59 14.96 -16.03
CA ALA A 91 17.69 13.68 -16.73
C ALA A 91 18.49 12.65 -15.91
N LYS A 92 19.59 13.07 -15.29
CA LYS A 92 20.46 12.22 -14.47
C LYS A 92 19.73 11.61 -13.28
N LEU A 93 18.95 12.43 -12.57
CA LEU A 93 18.20 12.04 -11.37
C LEU A 93 16.78 11.56 -11.69
N ASN A 94 16.47 11.26 -12.96
CA ASN A 94 15.14 10.83 -13.40
C ASN A 94 14.00 11.74 -12.88
N TYR A 95 14.22 13.06 -12.88
CA TYR A 95 13.29 14.07 -12.37
C TYR A 95 12.89 13.87 -10.88
N GLY A 96 13.68 13.11 -10.11
CA GLY A 96 13.38 12.75 -8.72
C GLY A 96 12.51 11.50 -8.56
N LEU A 97 12.23 10.77 -9.65
CA LEU A 97 11.59 9.46 -9.63
C LEU A 97 12.64 8.39 -9.32
N VAL A 98 12.51 7.76 -8.16
CA VAL A 98 13.42 6.67 -7.75
C VAL A 98 13.06 5.41 -8.53
N LYS A 99 14.07 4.76 -9.12
CA LYS A 99 13.91 3.50 -9.86
C LYS A 99 13.89 2.31 -8.92
N ALA A 100 13.52 1.14 -9.46
CA ALA A 100 13.57 -0.12 -8.72
C ALA A 100 14.94 -0.37 -8.07
N ASP A 101 16.03 -0.03 -8.77
CA ASP A 101 17.39 -0.17 -8.24
C ASP A 101 17.62 0.60 -6.94
N GLY A 102 17.17 1.85 -6.86
CA GLY A 102 17.29 2.67 -5.64
C GLY A 102 16.57 2.04 -4.45
N TYR A 103 15.36 1.49 -4.65
CA TYR A 103 14.65 0.75 -3.59
C TYR A 103 15.33 -0.57 -3.23
N GLY A 104 15.88 -1.29 -4.21
CA GLY A 104 16.64 -2.52 -3.97
C GLY A 104 17.91 -2.28 -3.16
N LEU A 105 18.70 -1.26 -3.52
CA LEU A 105 19.86 -0.83 -2.76
C LEU A 105 19.47 -0.35 -1.35
N ALA A 106 18.37 0.39 -1.22
CA ALA A 106 17.85 0.80 0.08
C ALA A 106 17.51 -0.39 0.98
N TYR A 107 16.78 -1.39 0.46
CA TYR A 107 16.48 -2.62 1.20
C TYR A 107 17.76 -3.36 1.64
N ASN A 108 18.74 -3.47 0.76
CA ASN A 108 20.03 -4.11 1.08
C ASN A 108 20.83 -3.31 2.11
N MET A 109 20.76 -1.98 2.07
CA MET A 109 21.35 -1.11 3.08
C MET A 109 20.68 -1.27 4.44
N MET A 110 19.35 -1.46 4.50
CA MET A 110 18.66 -1.76 5.76
C MET A 110 19.16 -3.09 6.36
N ASN A 111 19.32 -4.13 5.54
CA ASN A 111 19.89 -5.41 6.00
C ASN A 111 21.35 -5.28 6.46
N TYR A 112 22.16 -4.53 5.72
CA TYR A 112 23.54 -4.27 6.11
C TYR A 112 23.60 -3.46 7.41
N ALA A 113 22.77 -2.45 7.57
CA ALA A 113 22.70 -1.64 8.80
C ALA A 113 22.40 -2.51 10.02
N GLU A 114 21.46 -3.44 9.93
CA GLU A 114 21.19 -4.41 11.00
C GLU A 114 22.39 -5.34 11.26
N LYS A 115 22.95 -5.94 10.20
CA LYS A 115 24.08 -6.88 10.32
C LYS A 115 25.28 -6.23 11.03
N HIS A 116 25.50 -4.95 10.79
CA HIS A 116 26.63 -4.19 11.33
C HIS A 116 26.28 -3.32 12.55
N GLY A 117 25.05 -3.38 13.06
CA GLY A 117 24.59 -2.59 14.20
C GLY A 117 24.64 -1.06 13.97
N LEU A 118 24.53 -0.61 12.72
CA LEU A 118 24.57 0.81 12.36
C LEU A 118 23.19 1.43 12.52
N MET A 119 23.09 2.59 13.14
CA MET A 119 21.86 3.39 13.10
C MET A 119 21.58 3.79 11.65
N LEU A 120 20.33 3.69 11.22
CA LEU A 120 19.92 4.04 9.87
C LEU A 120 19.34 5.47 9.82
N HIS A 121 19.94 6.33 9.00
CA HIS A 121 19.40 7.65 8.71
C HIS A 121 18.81 7.67 7.29
N THR A 122 17.54 8.05 7.17
CA THR A 122 16.89 8.24 5.87
C THR A 122 16.52 9.69 5.63
N PHE A 123 16.74 10.16 4.41
CA PHE A 123 16.30 11.48 3.95
C PHE A 123 15.41 11.32 2.73
N ILE A 124 14.18 11.82 2.84
CA ILE A 124 13.13 11.63 1.83
C ILE A 124 13.00 12.91 1.02
N ASP A 125 13.28 12.76 -0.26
CA ASP A 125 13.11 13.77 -1.28
C ASP A 125 12.88 13.12 -2.64
N THR A 126 11.64 12.77 -2.91
CA THR A 126 11.21 12.08 -4.13
C THR A 126 9.85 12.54 -4.58
N VAL A 127 9.63 12.58 -5.90
CA VAL A 127 8.30 12.79 -6.48
C VAL A 127 7.48 11.49 -6.51
N GLY A 128 8.13 10.33 -6.32
CA GLY A 128 7.52 9.01 -6.31
C GLY A 128 8.44 7.93 -6.89
N GLY A 129 7.90 6.72 -7.06
CA GLY A 129 8.58 5.64 -7.77
C GLY A 129 8.45 5.79 -9.29
N ASP A 130 9.46 5.35 -10.03
CA ASP A 130 9.51 5.35 -11.49
C ASP A 130 8.42 4.42 -12.08
N PRO A 131 7.43 4.94 -12.82
CA PRO A 131 6.29 4.13 -13.25
C PRO A 131 6.53 3.32 -14.53
N PHE A 132 7.74 3.37 -15.11
CA PHE A 132 8.03 2.80 -16.42
C PHE A 132 8.46 1.33 -16.36
N GLU A 133 8.46 0.71 -17.54
CA GLU A 133 8.66 -0.73 -17.75
C GLU A 133 9.96 -1.26 -17.13
N TYR A 134 11.05 -0.49 -17.19
CA TYR A 134 12.32 -0.89 -16.56
C TYR A 134 12.14 -1.19 -15.07
N SER A 135 11.56 -0.26 -14.31
CA SER A 135 11.34 -0.43 -12.88
C SER A 135 10.24 -1.47 -12.58
N ALA A 136 9.24 -1.59 -13.45
CA ALA A 136 8.27 -2.67 -13.36
C ALA A 136 8.92 -4.06 -13.51
N SER A 137 9.85 -4.23 -14.46
CA SER A 137 10.57 -5.49 -14.72
C SER A 137 11.45 -5.94 -13.55
N LYS A 138 11.90 -4.99 -12.72
CA LYS A 138 12.65 -5.24 -11.47
C LYS A 138 11.75 -5.26 -10.23
N LEU A 139 10.43 -5.40 -10.43
CA LEU A 139 9.44 -5.57 -9.35
C LEU A 139 9.38 -4.38 -8.37
N GLN A 140 9.43 -3.13 -8.84
CA GLN A 140 9.43 -1.95 -7.97
C GLN A 140 8.35 -1.95 -6.87
N SER A 141 7.12 -2.39 -7.17
CA SER A 141 6.05 -2.50 -6.17
C SER A 141 6.41 -3.45 -5.02
N TRP A 142 7.07 -4.57 -5.32
CA TRP A 142 7.57 -5.52 -4.32
C TRP A 142 8.67 -4.87 -3.49
N LEU A 143 9.64 -4.20 -4.12
CA LEU A 143 10.74 -3.53 -3.41
C LEU A 143 10.23 -2.44 -2.46
N ILE A 144 9.27 -1.63 -2.89
CA ILE A 144 8.61 -0.64 -2.02
C ILE A 144 7.90 -1.31 -0.83
N SER A 145 7.21 -2.42 -1.06
CA SER A 145 6.55 -3.19 0.00
C SER A 145 7.57 -3.82 0.96
N TYR A 146 8.68 -4.35 0.44
CA TYR A 146 9.75 -4.96 1.23
C TYR A 146 10.52 -3.93 2.05
N CYS A 147 10.80 -2.74 1.51
CA CYS A 147 11.36 -1.62 2.28
C CYS A 147 10.44 -1.22 3.44
N GLN A 148 9.13 -1.09 3.21
CA GLN A 148 8.19 -0.79 4.30
C GLN A 148 8.20 -1.87 5.37
N ALA A 149 8.09 -3.15 4.97
CA ALA A 149 8.13 -4.27 5.91
C ALA A 149 9.44 -4.27 6.71
N LYS A 150 10.58 -4.06 6.05
CA LYS A 150 11.90 -4.01 6.67
C LYS A 150 12.05 -2.85 7.64
N MET A 151 11.55 -1.67 7.30
CA MET A 151 11.55 -0.50 8.19
C MET A 151 10.71 -0.74 9.45
N ILE A 152 9.53 -1.36 9.31
CA ILE A 152 8.64 -1.70 10.45
C ILE A 152 9.29 -2.73 11.38
N SER A 153 10.02 -3.70 10.83
CA SER A 153 10.67 -4.78 11.59
C SER A 153 12.16 -4.54 11.85
N LEU A 154 12.65 -3.31 11.68
CA LEU A 154 14.09 -3.04 11.66
C LEU A 154 14.72 -3.31 13.03
N ASN A 155 15.74 -4.15 13.09
CA ASN A 155 16.47 -4.53 14.33
C ASN A 155 17.63 -3.58 14.67
N THR A 156 17.70 -2.43 14.02
CA THR A 156 18.60 -1.33 14.37
C THR A 156 17.80 -0.03 14.48
N LYS A 157 18.32 0.94 15.24
CA LYS A 157 17.67 2.23 15.44
C LYS A 157 17.62 3.01 14.13
N SER A 158 16.59 3.82 13.94
CA SER A 158 16.41 4.56 12.69
C SER A 158 15.75 5.93 12.87
N ILE A 159 16.20 6.87 12.05
CA ILE A 159 15.66 8.23 11.95
C ILE A 159 15.32 8.48 10.49
N SER A 160 14.12 8.98 10.19
CA SER A 160 13.72 9.44 8.86
C SER A 160 13.37 10.92 8.88
N VAL A 161 13.82 11.67 7.88
CA VAL A 161 13.48 13.08 7.71
C VAL A 161 12.95 13.33 6.31
N ILE A 162 11.73 13.86 6.20
CA ILE A 162 11.18 14.36 4.93
C ILE A 162 11.69 15.79 4.73
N ILE A 163 12.54 16.00 3.72
CA ILE A 163 13.28 17.26 3.51
C ILE A 163 12.78 18.10 2.33
N GLY A 164 11.86 17.55 1.53
CA GLY A 164 11.37 18.19 0.32
C GLY A 164 10.07 17.56 -0.11
N MET A 165 10.10 16.82 -1.22
CA MET A 165 8.92 16.12 -1.70
C MET A 165 8.85 14.71 -1.11
N GLY A 166 7.70 14.34 -0.56
CA GLY A 166 7.36 12.99 -0.14
C GLY A 166 6.28 12.41 -1.06
N GLY A 167 6.69 11.81 -2.18
CA GLY A 167 5.78 11.22 -3.15
C GLY A 167 5.31 9.80 -2.82
N SER A 168 4.08 9.65 -2.34
CA SER A 168 3.29 8.41 -2.35
C SER A 168 4.02 7.18 -1.76
N GLY A 169 3.86 6.01 -2.40
CA GLY A 169 4.54 4.76 -2.10
C GLY A 169 6.08 4.89 -2.11
N GLY A 170 6.64 5.81 -2.90
CA GLY A 170 8.08 6.00 -2.97
C GLY A 170 8.68 6.64 -1.72
N ALA A 171 7.94 7.55 -1.09
CA ALA A 171 8.35 8.15 0.18
C ALA A 171 8.10 7.22 1.37
N ILE A 172 6.92 6.58 1.45
CA ILE A 172 6.58 5.72 2.60
C ILE A 172 7.54 4.53 2.75
N ALA A 173 8.16 4.08 1.66
CA ALA A 173 9.20 3.05 1.66
C ALA A 173 10.33 3.30 2.67
N LEU A 174 10.67 4.57 2.91
CA LEU A 174 11.79 4.97 3.78
C LEU A 174 11.35 5.79 5.00
N GLN A 175 10.05 6.02 5.16
CA GLN A 175 9.49 6.94 6.17
C GLN A 175 9.25 6.28 7.51
N LEU A 176 9.03 4.97 7.54
CA LEU A 176 8.59 4.18 8.69
C LEU A 176 9.73 3.91 9.70
N ALA A 177 10.49 4.95 10.06
CA ALA A 177 11.57 4.89 11.03
C ALA A 177 11.06 5.01 12.47
N HIS A 178 11.91 4.67 13.44
CA HIS A 178 11.59 4.79 14.87
C HIS A 178 11.33 6.24 15.31
N ARG A 179 11.99 7.20 14.65
CA ARG A 179 11.74 8.65 14.80
C ARG A 179 11.61 9.26 13.42
N ARG A 180 10.54 10.04 13.23
CA ARG A 180 10.10 10.52 11.91
C ARG A 180 9.94 12.02 11.98
N PHE A 181 10.73 12.74 11.20
CA PHE A 181 10.72 14.19 11.16
C PHE A 181 10.31 14.69 9.78
N MET A 182 9.89 15.94 9.74
CA MET A 182 9.56 16.62 8.50
C MET A 182 9.96 18.08 8.59
N LEU A 183 10.61 18.58 7.55
CA LEU A 183 10.88 20.00 7.44
C LEU A 183 9.55 20.77 7.29
N SER A 184 9.48 21.95 7.88
CA SER A 184 8.24 22.74 7.96
C SER A 184 7.61 23.08 6.60
N SER A 185 8.42 23.17 5.54
CA SER A 185 8.00 23.49 4.17
C SER A 185 8.12 22.30 3.21
N ALA A 186 8.33 21.10 3.72
CA ALA A 186 8.23 19.88 2.93
C ALA A 186 6.76 19.51 2.69
N GLU A 187 6.55 18.62 1.73
CA GLU A 187 5.24 18.01 1.43
C GLU A 187 5.29 16.50 1.57
N TYR A 188 4.21 15.88 2.02
CA TYR A 188 4.04 14.43 2.00
C TYR A 188 2.63 14.07 1.54
N SER A 189 2.50 13.43 0.37
CA SER A 189 1.21 13.26 -0.30
C SER A 189 1.03 11.90 -0.95
N VAL A 190 -0.23 11.48 -1.10
CA VAL A 190 -0.64 10.25 -1.82
C VAL A 190 -0.29 10.30 -3.31
N ILE A 191 -0.35 11.49 -3.90
CA ILE A 191 -0.08 11.80 -5.30
C ILE A 191 0.21 13.30 -5.42
N THR A 192 0.78 13.75 -6.54
CA THR A 192 0.95 15.18 -6.81
C THR A 192 -0.39 15.92 -6.82
N ALA A 193 -0.37 17.21 -6.49
CA ALA A 193 -1.57 18.06 -6.52
C ALA A 193 -2.16 18.13 -7.94
N GLU A 194 -1.31 18.18 -8.97
CA GLU A 194 -1.69 18.10 -10.37
C GLU A 194 -2.41 16.79 -10.69
N GLY A 195 -1.85 15.66 -10.27
CA GLY A 195 -2.44 14.34 -10.49
C GLY A 195 -3.79 14.21 -9.78
N CYS A 196 -3.91 14.76 -8.57
CA CYS A 196 -5.16 14.81 -7.85
C CYS A 196 -6.22 15.66 -8.53
N SER A 197 -5.82 16.83 -9.00
CA SER A 197 -6.71 17.72 -9.74
C SER A 197 -7.26 17.01 -10.99
N ALA A 198 -6.36 16.39 -11.77
CA ALA A 198 -6.73 15.73 -13.02
C ALA A 198 -7.65 14.51 -12.82
N ILE A 199 -7.49 13.78 -11.71
CA ILE A 199 -8.30 12.60 -11.40
C ILE A 199 -9.66 12.99 -10.83
N LEU A 200 -9.69 13.79 -9.75
CA LEU A 200 -10.91 14.08 -9.01
C LEU A 200 -11.76 15.16 -9.65
N PHE A 201 -11.13 16.18 -10.24
CA PHE A 201 -11.82 17.33 -10.79
C PHE A 201 -11.80 17.39 -12.32
N ARG A 202 -11.18 16.39 -12.98
CA ARG A 202 -11.01 16.33 -14.43
C ARG A 202 -10.39 17.61 -15.02
N SER A 203 -9.49 18.23 -14.26
CA SER A 203 -8.82 19.47 -14.64
C SER A 203 -7.42 19.51 -14.04
N ALA A 204 -6.43 20.09 -14.70
CA ALA A 204 -5.06 20.17 -14.17
C ALA A 204 -4.80 21.40 -13.27
N ASP A 205 -5.71 22.37 -13.28
CA ASP A 205 -5.52 23.72 -12.71
C ASP A 205 -6.11 23.92 -11.31
N LYS A 206 -6.94 23.00 -10.81
CA LYS A 206 -7.57 23.07 -9.47
C LYS A 206 -6.64 22.60 -8.36
N ILE A 207 -5.44 23.16 -8.34
CA ILE A 207 -4.37 22.85 -7.39
C ILE A 207 -4.80 23.20 -5.95
N ALA A 208 -5.47 24.34 -5.76
CA ALA A 208 -5.94 24.77 -4.45
C ALA A 208 -6.95 23.79 -3.83
N GLU A 209 -7.88 23.27 -4.63
CA GLU A 209 -8.83 22.23 -4.23
C GLU A 209 -8.12 20.89 -4.00
N ALA A 210 -7.19 20.51 -4.88
CA ALA A 210 -6.43 19.27 -4.74
C ALA A 210 -5.60 19.25 -3.46
N LEU A 211 -4.94 20.37 -3.12
CA LEU A 211 -4.22 20.51 -1.86
C LEU A 211 -5.16 20.39 -0.66
N ARG A 212 -6.38 20.97 -0.70
CA ARG A 212 -7.38 20.79 0.35
C ARG A 212 -7.81 19.34 0.52
N VAL A 213 -7.82 18.54 -0.54
CA VAL A 213 -8.09 17.11 -0.48
C VAL A 213 -6.91 16.33 0.11
N LEU A 214 -5.70 16.59 -0.40
CA LEU A 214 -4.51 15.80 -0.07
C LEU A 214 -3.90 16.13 1.30
N GLN A 215 -4.04 17.38 1.74
CA GLN A 215 -3.49 17.91 3.00
C GLN A 215 -2.01 17.56 3.24
N PRO A 216 -1.07 17.95 2.35
CA PRO A 216 0.29 17.42 2.35
C PRO A 216 1.25 18.06 3.38
N THR A 217 0.76 18.91 4.28
CA THR A 217 1.60 19.78 5.11
C THR A 217 2.20 19.07 6.32
N SER A 218 3.35 19.54 6.79
CA SER A 218 4.01 19.07 8.02
C SER A 218 3.10 19.16 9.27
N ASP A 219 2.29 20.22 9.38
CA ASP A 219 1.30 20.37 10.45
C ASP A 219 0.26 19.24 10.46
N TYR A 220 -0.23 18.84 9.26
CA TYR A 220 -1.17 17.72 9.12
C TYR A 220 -0.51 16.40 9.52
N MET A 221 0.73 16.16 9.08
CA MET A 221 1.47 14.95 9.42
C MET A 221 1.72 14.83 10.93
N LEU A 222 2.06 15.95 11.59
CA LEU A 222 2.28 15.97 13.04
C LEU A 222 0.96 15.73 13.79
N LYS A 223 -0.12 16.40 13.39
CA LYS A 223 -1.44 16.27 14.02
C LYS A 223 -1.92 14.81 14.08
N TYR A 224 -1.63 14.02 13.06
CA TYR A 224 -2.09 12.63 12.94
C TYR A 224 -1.04 11.58 13.30
N GLY A 225 0.11 11.98 13.86
CA GLY A 225 1.15 11.04 14.31
C GLY A 225 1.86 10.31 13.17
N ILE A 226 1.78 10.84 11.95
CA ILE A 226 2.52 10.36 10.77
C ILE A 226 4.00 10.74 10.90
N VAL A 227 4.27 11.92 11.49
CA VAL A 227 5.61 12.34 11.93
C VAL A 227 5.56 12.73 13.40
N ASP A 228 6.71 12.65 14.06
CA ASP A 228 6.88 12.87 15.49
C ASP A 228 7.28 14.31 15.81
N LYS A 229 7.97 14.99 14.87
CA LYS A 229 8.45 16.37 15.06
C LYS A 229 8.59 17.12 13.74
N ILE A 230 8.28 18.42 13.79
CA ILE A 230 8.55 19.36 12.69
C ILE A 230 9.89 20.05 12.95
N ILE A 231 10.77 20.05 11.95
CA ILE A 231 12.02 20.81 11.96
C ILE A 231 11.74 22.12 11.22
N LYS A 232 11.87 23.25 11.92
CA LYS A 232 11.60 24.56 11.34
C LYS A 232 12.67 24.95 10.32
N GLU A 233 12.23 25.60 9.26
CA GLU A 233 13.10 26.20 8.27
C GLU A 233 12.93 27.72 8.24
N PRO A 234 14.00 28.48 7.92
CA PRO A 234 13.88 29.88 7.52
C PRO A 234 13.05 30.05 6.25
N SER A 235 12.76 31.30 5.87
CA SER A 235 12.27 31.60 4.52
C SER A 235 13.29 31.15 3.47
N LEU A 236 12.83 30.65 2.32
CA LEU A 236 13.69 30.23 1.22
C LEU A 236 14.51 31.40 0.63
N ASP A 237 14.01 32.62 0.76
CA ASP A 237 14.69 33.85 0.30
C ASP A 237 15.68 34.40 1.35
N SER A 238 15.83 33.74 2.50
CA SER A 238 16.84 34.14 3.50
C SER A 238 18.24 33.77 3.01
N PRO A 239 19.24 34.68 3.11
CA PRO A 239 20.62 34.37 2.73
C PRO A 239 21.22 33.23 3.58
N ASP A 240 20.72 33.05 4.81
CA ASP A 240 21.14 31.99 5.72
C ASP A 240 20.26 30.73 5.63
N TYR A 241 19.43 30.59 4.61
CA TYR A 241 18.46 29.49 4.53
C TYR A 241 19.14 28.13 4.68
N LEU A 242 20.19 27.87 3.89
CA LEU A 242 20.87 26.58 3.87
C LEU A 242 21.58 26.30 5.20
N SER A 243 22.37 27.26 5.70
CA SER A 243 23.16 27.10 6.93
C SER A 243 22.26 26.87 8.15
N LYS A 244 21.22 27.69 8.35
CA LYS A 244 20.28 27.53 9.47
C LYS A 244 19.43 26.26 9.35
N THR A 245 19.07 25.86 8.13
CA THR A 245 18.33 24.59 7.93
C THR A 245 19.21 23.39 8.29
N LEU A 246 20.47 23.38 7.86
CA LEU A 246 21.45 22.36 8.24
C LEU A 246 21.68 22.30 9.75
N GLU A 247 21.83 23.46 10.40
CA GLU A 247 21.97 23.57 11.86
C GLU A 247 20.74 22.98 12.58
N ASN A 248 19.53 23.29 12.11
CA ASN A 248 18.30 22.76 12.69
C ASN A 248 18.17 21.24 12.51
N ILE A 249 18.58 20.71 11.35
CA ILE A 249 18.63 19.27 11.10
C ILE A 249 19.68 18.62 12.01
N GLN A 250 20.89 19.17 12.11
CA GLN A 250 21.96 18.67 12.98
C GLN A 250 21.51 18.61 14.44
N LYS A 251 20.89 19.67 14.96
CA LYS A 251 20.34 19.70 16.33
C LYS A 251 19.27 18.62 16.55
N ALA A 252 18.37 18.44 15.58
CA ALA A 252 17.32 17.41 15.65
C ALA A 252 17.92 16.00 15.63
N LEU A 253 18.86 15.72 14.72
CA LEU A 253 19.53 14.41 14.64
C LEU A 253 20.33 14.11 15.90
N SER A 254 21.15 15.05 16.37
CA SER A 254 22.04 14.84 17.53
C SER A 254 21.27 14.53 18.81
N SER A 255 20.21 15.30 19.09
CA SER A 255 19.32 15.03 20.25
C SER A 255 18.62 13.66 20.14
N THR A 256 18.23 13.27 18.93
CA THR A 256 17.52 12.00 18.68
C THR A 256 18.46 10.81 18.74
N ILE A 257 19.70 10.93 18.25
CA ILE A 257 20.72 9.88 18.38
C ILE A 257 20.95 9.57 19.85
N TYR A 258 21.14 10.62 20.68
CA TYR A 258 21.32 10.46 22.12
C TYR A 258 20.13 9.75 22.81
N GLU A 259 18.90 10.07 22.40
CA GLU A 259 17.67 9.41 22.86
C GLU A 259 17.63 7.93 22.45
N LEU A 260 17.83 7.64 21.17
CA LEU A 260 17.72 6.30 20.60
C LEU A 260 18.82 5.36 21.10
N GLU A 261 20.00 5.88 21.45
CA GLU A 261 21.05 5.07 22.07
C GLU A 261 20.66 4.52 23.44
N ARG A 262 19.82 5.25 24.18
CA ARG A 262 19.33 4.87 25.53
C ARG A 262 18.02 4.12 25.50
N THR A 263 17.41 3.97 24.33
CA THR A 263 16.10 3.34 24.20
C THR A 263 16.26 1.92 23.67
N ASP A 264 15.55 0.99 24.30
CA ASP A 264 15.48 -0.40 23.87
C ASP A 264 14.83 -0.53 22.48
N ILE A 265 15.40 -1.38 21.62
CA ILE A 265 14.93 -1.55 20.24
C ILE A 265 13.56 -2.21 20.18
N THR A 266 13.26 -3.16 21.07
CA THR A 266 11.95 -3.84 21.10
C THR A 266 10.85 -2.86 21.49
N TYR A 267 11.12 -1.96 22.44
CA TYR A 267 10.22 -0.84 22.75
C TYR A 267 9.98 0.06 21.52
N LEU A 268 11.04 0.46 20.82
CA LEU A 268 10.93 1.34 19.64
C LEU A 268 10.11 0.69 18.51
N GLN A 269 10.35 -0.59 18.23
CA GLN A 269 9.59 -1.36 17.24
C GLN A 269 8.11 -1.46 17.61
N LYS A 270 7.80 -1.74 18.90
CA LYS A 270 6.42 -1.75 19.39
C LYS A 270 5.77 -0.37 19.25
N HIS A 271 6.47 0.68 19.67
CA HIS A 271 5.97 2.05 19.59
C HIS A 271 5.66 2.47 18.15
N LEU A 272 6.52 2.14 17.19
CA LEU A 272 6.29 2.39 15.77
C LEU A 272 5.03 1.65 15.27
N ARG A 273 4.88 0.36 15.61
CA ARG A 273 3.69 -0.42 15.24
C ARG A 273 2.41 0.19 15.83
N ASP A 274 2.44 0.58 17.09
CA ASP A 274 1.30 1.24 17.76
C ASP A 274 0.92 2.54 17.02
N LYS A 275 1.90 3.39 16.65
CA LYS A 275 1.67 4.61 15.85
C LYS A 275 1.07 4.33 14.47
N ILE A 276 1.53 3.29 13.79
CA ILE A 276 0.99 2.87 12.49
C ILE A 276 -0.47 2.43 12.64
N GLU A 277 -0.80 1.68 13.69
CA GLU A 277 -2.16 1.23 13.96
C GLU A 277 -3.11 2.37 14.33
N GLU A 278 -2.64 3.35 15.11
CA GLU A 278 -3.44 4.51 15.53
C GLU A 278 -3.85 5.44 14.37
N CYS A 279 -3.09 5.46 13.28
CA CYS A 279 -3.35 6.33 12.12
C CYS A 279 -4.55 5.82 11.31
N GLY A 280 -5.66 6.57 11.28
CA GLY A 280 -6.93 6.12 10.68
C GLY A 280 -7.67 5.07 11.50
N GLN A 281 -7.46 5.03 12.83
CA GLN A 281 -8.15 4.09 13.72
C GLN A 281 -9.65 4.39 13.90
N LEU A 282 -10.39 3.38 14.37
CA LEU A 282 -11.79 3.57 14.80
C LEU A 282 -11.93 4.52 15.99
N GLY A 283 -12.99 5.32 15.99
CA GLY A 283 -13.33 6.19 17.10
C GLY A 283 -13.78 5.41 18.34
N LYS A 284 -13.47 5.95 19.52
CA LYS A 284 -14.03 5.47 20.80
C LYS A 284 -15.51 5.90 20.93
N ARG A 285 -16.42 5.34 20.12
CA ARG A 285 -17.85 5.61 20.33
C ARG A 285 -18.28 5.09 21.71
N PRO A 286 -19.10 5.82 22.50
CA PRO A 286 -19.69 5.27 23.71
C PRO A 286 -20.53 4.05 23.32
N ARG A 287 -20.32 2.93 24.03
CA ARG A 287 -20.95 1.61 23.85
C ARG A 287 -22.49 1.58 23.93
N ARG A 288 -23.20 2.71 23.85
CA ARG A 288 -24.67 2.77 23.98
C ARG A 288 -25.42 2.05 22.87
N TYR A 289 -24.96 2.14 21.61
CA TYR A 289 -25.63 1.46 20.50
C TYR A 289 -25.31 -0.04 20.38
N LYS A 290 -24.11 -0.48 20.82
CA LYS A 290 -23.74 -1.91 20.82
C LYS A 290 -24.47 -2.70 21.90
N ALA A 291 -24.80 -2.12 23.06
CA ALA A 291 -25.57 -2.82 24.10
C ALA A 291 -27.04 -3.04 23.69
N PHE A 292 -27.66 -2.06 23.02
CA PHE A 292 -29.03 -2.18 22.52
C PHE A 292 -29.09 -3.12 21.30
N ALA A 293 -28.13 -3.00 20.37
CA ALA A 293 -28.01 -3.91 19.24
C ALA A 293 -27.66 -5.34 19.66
N LYS A 294 -26.78 -5.57 20.65
CA LYS A 294 -26.48 -6.92 21.20
C LYS A 294 -27.73 -7.53 21.86
N LYS A 295 -28.49 -6.76 22.65
CA LYS A 295 -29.79 -7.18 23.20
C LYS A 295 -30.83 -7.53 22.13
N LEU A 296 -30.88 -6.80 21.02
CA LEU A 296 -31.76 -7.13 19.88
C LEU A 296 -31.24 -8.36 19.10
N LYS A 297 -29.92 -8.51 18.97
CA LYS A 297 -29.25 -9.60 18.24
C LYS A 297 -29.41 -10.96 18.94
N ASP A 298 -29.48 -10.97 20.27
CA ASP A 298 -29.77 -12.17 21.06
C ASP A 298 -31.25 -12.56 21.05
N TRP A 299 -32.14 -11.62 20.71
CA TRP A 299 -33.59 -11.84 20.57
C TRP A 299 -34.01 -12.24 19.14
N LEU A 300 -33.20 -11.89 18.13
CA LEU A 300 -33.46 -12.19 16.72
C LEU A 300 -32.75 -13.49 16.31
N PRO A 301 -33.45 -14.46 15.69
CA PRO A 301 -32.84 -15.73 15.30
C PRO A 301 -31.70 -15.54 14.28
N SER A 302 -30.61 -16.31 14.44
CA SER A 302 -29.33 -16.15 13.74
C SER A 302 -29.39 -16.18 12.21
N HIS A 303 -30.50 -16.62 11.62
CA HIS A 303 -30.74 -16.58 10.18
C HIS A 303 -30.99 -15.16 9.63
N LEU A 304 -31.38 -14.18 10.47
CA LEU A 304 -31.58 -12.78 10.05
C LEU A 304 -30.26 -12.02 9.80
N PHE A 305 -29.14 -12.51 10.36
CA PHE A 305 -27.80 -11.96 10.15
C PHE A 305 -26.94 -12.85 9.24
N LYS A 306 -27.47 -14.01 8.81
CA LYS A 306 -26.92 -14.71 7.66
C LYS A 306 -27.26 -13.86 6.45
N ARG A 307 -26.27 -13.14 5.94
CA ARG A 307 -26.33 -12.66 4.58
C ARG A 307 -26.29 -13.90 3.69
N ASN A 308 -27.46 -14.42 3.34
CA ASN A 308 -27.54 -15.36 2.24
C ASN A 308 -26.93 -14.60 1.06
N VAL A 309 -25.84 -15.12 0.52
CA VAL A 309 -25.36 -14.72 -0.80
C VAL A 309 -26.46 -15.17 -1.75
N THR A 310 -27.52 -14.36 -1.87
CA THR A 310 -28.65 -14.64 -2.74
C THR A 310 -28.08 -14.74 -4.15
N SER A 311 -28.48 -15.80 -4.85
CA SER A 311 -28.04 -16.15 -6.20
C SER A 311 -28.38 -15.11 -7.26
N ASP A 312 -29.15 -14.10 -6.90
CA ASP A 312 -29.52 -13.01 -7.79
C ASP A 312 -28.31 -12.08 -7.96
N ILE A 313 -27.46 -12.47 -8.92
CA ILE A 313 -26.58 -11.59 -9.68
C ILE A 313 -27.30 -10.27 -9.81
N SER A 314 -26.82 -9.23 -9.12
CA SER A 314 -27.56 -7.96 -9.03
C SER A 314 -27.96 -7.54 -10.44
N HIS A 315 -29.22 -7.12 -10.65
CA HIS A 315 -29.69 -6.57 -11.94
C HIS A 315 -28.78 -5.46 -12.50
N MET A 316 -27.87 -4.93 -11.67
CA MET A 316 -26.84 -3.96 -12.01
C MET A 316 -25.61 -4.50 -12.75
N GLN A 317 -25.29 -5.80 -12.63
CA GLN A 317 -24.20 -6.40 -13.41
C GLN A 317 -24.53 -6.42 -14.91
N ILE A 318 -25.81 -6.53 -15.28
CA ILE A 318 -26.28 -6.45 -16.67
C ILE A 318 -25.96 -5.07 -17.29
N ALA A 319 -26.18 -3.99 -16.54
CA ALA A 319 -25.87 -2.62 -17.01
C ALA A 319 -24.35 -2.36 -17.17
N ILE A 320 -23.50 -3.16 -16.51
CA ILE A 320 -22.04 -3.00 -16.52
C ILE A 320 -21.38 -3.80 -17.67
N TYR A 321 -21.92 -4.96 -18.01
CA TYR A 321 -21.29 -5.86 -18.99
C TYR A 321 -21.84 -5.74 -20.41
N GLY A 322 -23.00 -5.10 -20.60
CA GLY A 322 -23.62 -4.84 -21.92
C GLY A 322 -24.71 -5.84 -22.31
N ASP A 323 -25.32 -5.61 -23.48
CA ASP A 323 -26.39 -6.45 -24.03
C ASP A 323 -25.84 -7.71 -24.71
N GLU A 324 -26.59 -8.82 -24.63
CA GLU A 324 -26.23 -10.08 -25.29
C GLU A 324 -26.31 -9.97 -26.83
N PRO A 325 -25.39 -10.60 -27.59
CA PRO A 325 -24.28 -11.44 -27.14
C PRO A 325 -23.06 -10.64 -26.65
N PHE A 326 -22.39 -11.13 -25.60
CA PHE A 326 -21.17 -10.49 -25.09
C PHE A 326 -20.00 -10.69 -26.05
N VAL A 327 -19.48 -9.58 -26.60
CA VAL A 327 -18.29 -9.59 -27.45
C VAL A 327 -17.06 -9.21 -26.64
N CYS A 328 -16.02 -10.04 -26.66
CA CYS A 328 -14.75 -9.74 -25.99
C CYS A 328 -13.98 -8.65 -26.75
N ASN A 329 -14.32 -7.39 -26.48
CA ASN A 329 -13.73 -6.21 -27.12
C ASN A 329 -12.40 -5.79 -26.50
N ASP A 330 -11.62 -5.00 -27.24
CA ASP A 330 -10.47 -4.30 -26.70
C ASP A 330 -10.93 -3.28 -25.65
N GLU A 331 -10.24 -3.25 -24.52
CA GLU A 331 -10.36 -2.15 -23.57
C GLU A 331 -9.47 -1.02 -24.04
N LYS A 332 -10.03 0.18 -24.06
CA LYS A 332 -9.36 1.40 -24.47
C LYS A 332 -9.34 2.41 -23.32
N ASP A 333 -8.31 3.23 -23.28
CA ASP A 333 -8.26 4.40 -22.43
C ASP A 333 -9.23 5.50 -22.93
N PRO A 334 -9.42 6.62 -22.20
CA PRO A 334 -10.24 7.74 -22.66
C PRO A 334 -9.78 8.36 -24.00
N GLU A 335 -8.51 8.18 -24.37
CA GLU A 335 -7.91 8.66 -25.61
C GLU A 335 -8.09 7.67 -26.79
N GLY A 336 -8.73 6.51 -26.56
CA GLY A 336 -9.04 5.51 -27.58
C GLY A 336 -7.91 4.51 -27.88
N LYS A 337 -6.79 4.56 -27.16
CA LYS A 337 -5.67 3.61 -27.29
C LYS A 337 -6.02 2.31 -26.57
N VAL A 338 -5.71 1.18 -27.20
CA VAL A 338 -5.93 -0.15 -26.62
C VAL A 338 -4.98 -0.37 -25.44
N VAL A 339 -5.56 -0.66 -24.28
CA VAL A 339 -4.85 -0.99 -23.04
C VAL A 339 -4.93 -2.47 -22.68
N ARG A 340 -5.97 -3.19 -23.13
CA ARG A 340 -6.03 -4.67 -23.07
C ARG A 340 -6.73 -5.22 -24.29
N ILE A 341 -6.09 -6.16 -24.95
CA ILE A 341 -6.59 -6.78 -26.18
C ILE A 341 -7.69 -7.80 -25.86
N GLY A 342 -8.83 -7.67 -26.53
CA GLY A 342 -9.92 -8.64 -26.53
C GLY A 342 -9.81 -9.62 -27.70
N CYS A 343 -10.39 -10.81 -27.57
CA CYS A 343 -10.30 -11.84 -28.61
C CYS A 343 -11.38 -11.76 -29.69
N ARG A 344 -12.32 -10.80 -29.59
CA ARG A 344 -13.46 -10.58 -30.51
C ARG A 344 -14.47 -11.74 -30.62
N ASN A 345 -14.25 -12.86 -29.93
CA ASN A 345 -15.23 -13.94 -29.82
C ASN A 345 -16.47 -13.49 -29.04
N ARG A 346 -17.58 -14.14 -29.37
CA ARG A 346 -18.88 -13.98 -28.73
C ARG A 346 -19.07 -15.06 -27.67
N SER A 347 -19.73 -14.71 -26.57
CA SER A 347 -20.20 -15.65 -25.56
C SER A 347 -21.61 -15.31 -25.14
N THR A 348 -22.38 -16.35 -24.82
CA THR A 348 -23.67 -16.20 -24.14
C THR A 348 -23.45 -15.67 -22.71
N ARG A 349 -24.51 -15.14 -22.10
CA ARG A 349 -24.46 -14.73 -20.70
C ARG A 349 -24.10 -15.87 -19.76
N ARG A 350 -24.71 -17.03 -19.98
CA ARG A 350 -24.49 -18.23 -19.17
C ARG A 350 -23.02 -18.63 -19.15
N GLU A 351 -22.37 -18.70 -20.31
CA GLU A 351 -20.94 -19.04 -20.40
C GLU A 351 -20.06 -18.00 -19.68
N PHE A 352 -20.41 -16.71 -19.78
CA PHE A 352 -19.65 -15.65 -19.11
C PHE A 352 -19.83 -15.68 -17.59
N GLU A 353 -21.03 -15.95 -17.09
CA GLU A 353 -21.33 -16.10 -15.66
C GLU A 353 -20.70 -17.38 -15.08
N GLU A 354 -20.77 -18.51 -15.80
CA GLU A 354 -20.14 -19.78 -15.41
C GLU A 354 -18.60 -19.66 -15.37
N ASN A 355 -18.01 -18.81 -16.22
CA ASN A 355 -16.59 -18.47 -16.17
C ASN A 355 -16.29 -17.22 -15.31
N TYR A 356 -17.17 -16.86 -14.37
CA TYR A 356 -16.99 -15.79 -13.39
C TYR A 356 -16.62 -14.43 -13.99
N PHE A 357 -17.33 -14.03 -15.05
CA PHE A 357 -17.14 -12.75 -15.75
C PHE A 357 -15.72 -12.57 -16.31
N ALA A 358 -15.09 -13.68 -16.69
CA ALA A 358 -13.92 -13.70 -17.56
C ALA A 358 -14.31 -14.28 -18.92
N CYS A 359 -13.72 -13.77 -20.00
CA CYS A 359 -14.04 -14.26 -21.34
C CYS A 359 -13.77 -15.77 -21.45
N PRO A 360 -14.75 -16.63 -21.82
CA PRO A 360 -14.56 -18.08 -21.88
C PRO A 360 -13.47 -18.52 -22.86
N HIS A 361 -13.25 -17.72 -23.92
CA HIS A 361 -12.31 -18.04 -24.99
C HIS A 361 -10.87 -17.64 -24.66
N CYS A 362 -10.68 -16.45 -24.08
CA CYS A 362 -9.34 -15.87 -23.93
C CYS A 362 -8.98 -15.55 -22.48
N GLN A 363 -9.88 -15.79 -21.54
CA GLN A 363 -9.72 -15.58 -20.10
C GLN A 363 -9.43 -14.13 -19.71
N LYS A 364 -9.75 -13.14 -20.55
CA LYS A 364 -9.67 -11.72 -20.17
C LYS A 364 -10.70 -11.42 -19.07
N PRO A 365 -10.30 -11.10 -17.83
CA PRO A 365 -11.24 -10.78 -16.76
C PRO A 365 -11.85 -9.40 -16.91
N SER A 366 -13.13 -9.28 -16.56
CA SER A 366 -13.75 -8.02 -16.15
C SER A 366 -13.59 -7.79 -14.64
N SER A 367 -13.77 -6.54 -14.20
CA SER A 367 -13.81 -6.22 -12.76
C SER A 367 -14.93 -7.01 -12.09
N LEU A 368 -14.62 -7.53 -10.89
CA LEU A 368 -15.52 -8.41 -10.15
C LEU A 368 -15.77 -7.85 -8.75
N GLY A 369 -17.02 -7.96 -8.29
CA GLY A 369 -17.42 -7.59 -6.94
C GLY A 369 -16.97 -8.62 -5.90
N SER A 370 -16.94 -8.20 -4.64
CA SER A 370 -16.53 -9.07 -3.53
C SER A 370 -17.46 -10.28 -3.36
N ASP A 371 -18.76 -10.12 -3.58
CA ASP A 371 -19.79 -11.17 -3.56
C ASP A 371 -19.49 -12.30 -4.55
N ALA A 372 -19.12 -11.95 -5.78
CA ALA A 372 -18.81 -12.96 -6.79
C ALA A 372 -17.46 -13.66 -6.54
N TYR A 373 -16.47 -12.95 -5.99
CA TYR A 373 -15.24 -13.58 -5.50
C TYR A 373 -15.49 -14.54 -4.32
N LEU A 374 -16.34 -14.15 -3.37
CA LEU A 374 -16.71 -14.99 -2.24
C LEU A 374 -17.44 -16.26 -2.73
N LYS A 375 -18.36 -16.13 -3.68
CA LYS A 375 -19.05 -17.27 -4.33
C LYS A 375 -18.08 -18.19 -5.08
N LEU A 376 -17.09 -17.62 -5.75
CA LEU A 376 -16.05 -18.38 -6.47
C LEU A 376 -15.16 -19.17 -5.50
N LEU A 377 -14.72 -18.54 -4.41
CA LEU A 377 -13.67 -19.08 -3.56
C LEU A 377 -14.22 -20.01 -2.47
N LEU A 378 -15.31 -19.60 -1.80
CA LEU A 378 -15.80 -20.29 -0.61
C LEU A 378 -16.77 -21.42 -0.95
N ASP A 379 -16.96 -22.32 0.00
CA ASP A 379 -17.99 -23.35 -0.09
C ASP A 379 -19.37 -22.73 0.17
N SER A 380 -20.39 -23.27 -0.50
CA SER A 380 -21.75 -22.72 -0.47
C SER A 380 -22.26 -22.62 0.97
N GLY A 381 -22.78 -21.45 1.34
CA GLY A 381 -23.33 -21.19 2.68
C GLY A 381 -22.31 -21.09 3.81
N SER A 382 -21.00 -21.14 3.54
CA SER A 382 -19.96 -21.10 4.59
C SER A 382 -19.53 -19.69 5.00
N PHE A 383 -19.84 -18.67 4.21
CA PHE A 383 -19.34 -17.31 4.44
C PHE A 383 -20.06 -16.62 5.61
N HIS A 384 -19.27 -16.06 6.52
CA HIS A 384 -19.70 -15.21 7.61
C HIS A 384 -18.95 -13.89 7.57
N GLU A 385 -19.65 -12.83 7.16
CA GLU A 385 -19.11 -11.48 7.09
C GLU A 385 -18.83 -10.92 8.49
N LEU A 386 -17.68 -10.27 8.67
CA LEU A 386 -17.29 -9.59 9.90
C LEU A 386 -17.33 -8.08 9.67
N HIS A 387 -17.91 -7.35 10.63
CA HIS A 387 -18.02 -5.88 10.61
C HIS A 387 -18.63 -5.30 9.31
N PRO A 388 -19.77 -5.83 8.81
CA PRO A 388 -20.43 -5.33 7.59
C PRO A 388 -20.85 -3.86 7.70
N GLU A 389 -21.16 -3.40 8.91
CA GLU A 389 -21.62 -2.04 9.20
C GLU A 389 -20.51 -0.99 9.18
N LEU A 390 -19.24 -1.41 9.20
CA LEU A 390 -18.12 -0.50 9.40
C LEU A 390 -17.92 0.42 8.19
N SER A 391 -17.88 1.72 8.48
CA SER A 391 -17.93 2.81 7.50
C SER A 391 -16.99 3.95 7.86
N ALA A 392 -16.82 4.92 6.95
CA ALA A 392 -15.96 6.08 7.18
C ALA A 392 -16.42 6.93 8.39
N GLU A 393 -17.70 6.89 8.74
CA GLU A 393 -18.27 7.55 9.93
C GLU A 393 -17.81 6.94 11.26
N ASP A 394 -17.27 5.72 11.24
CA ASP A 394 -16.79 5.03 12.43
C ASP A 394 -15.31 5.31 12.72
N ILE A 395 -14.61 5.95 11.77
CA ILE A 395 -13.24 6.44 11.97
C ILE A 395 -13.24 7.56 13.02
N ASP A 396 -12.17 7.61 13.82
CA ASP A 396 -12.00 8.62 14.86
C ASP A 396 -12.17 10.04 14.28
N SER A 397 -13.13 10.80 14.82
CA SER A 397 -13.48 12.14 14.34
C SER A 397 -12.34 13.15 14.45
N ARG A 398 -11.24 12.81 15.11
CA ARG A 398 -10.01 13.62 15.07
C ARG A 398 -9.50 13.79 13.62
N PHE A 399 -9.68 12.78 12.77
CA PHE A 399 -9.24 12.77 11.38
C PHE A 399 -10.16 13.63 10.50
N ASP A 400 -9.64 14.77 10.09
CA ASP A 400 -10.28 15.77 9.21
C ASP A 400 -10.10 15.37 7.74
N PHE A 401 -10.99 14.50 7.24
CA PHE A 401 -11.03 14.11 5.83
C PHE A 401 -11.79 15.13 4.99
N TYR A 402 -11.46 15.20 3.70
CA TYR A 402 -12.30 15.92 2.75
C TYR A 402 -13.71 15.31 2.76
N ASP A 403 -14.77 16.10 2.57
CA ASP A 403 -16.11 15.52 2.49
C ASP A 403 -16.31 14.81 1.14
N TYR A 404 -16.47 13.50 1.19
CA TYR A 404 -16.82 12.66 0.04
C TYR A 404 -18.07 11.81 0.29
N SER A 405 -18.95 12.25 1.19
CA SER A 405 -20.23 11.60 1.51
C SER A 405 -21.10 11.38 0.27
N GLU A 406 -21.17 12.36 -0.64
CA GLU A 406 -21.89 12.23 -1.92
C GLU A 406 -21.31 11.14 -2.82
N SER A 407 -19.99 11.00 -2.87
CA SER A 407 -19.34 9.89 -3.60
C SER A 407 -19.72 8.54 -2.99
N ARG A 408 -19.79 8.44 -1.66
CA ARG A 408 -20.20 7.20 -0.97
C ARG A 408 -21.68 6.86 -1.18
N LYS A 409 -22.58 7.85 -1.16
CA LYS A 409 -24.01 7.66 -1.49
C LYS A 409 -24.22 7.17 -2.93
N LYS A 410 -23.36 7.57 -3.87
CA LYS A 410 -23.40 7.02 -5.24
C LYS A 410 -22.97 5.56 -5.26
N MET A 411 -21.96 5.17 -4.50
CA MET A 411 -21.48 3.79 -4.45
C MET A 411 -22.47 2.83 -3.80
N SER A 412 -23.29 3.29 -2.84
CA SER A 412 -24.32 2.46 -2.21
C SER A 412 -25.42 2.00 -3.19
N LYS A 413 -25.47 2.58 -4.40
CA LYS A 413 -26.33 2.07 -5.48
C LYS A 413 -25.70 0.86 -6.16
N LEU A 414 -24.36 0.81 -6.24
CA LEU A 414 -23.58 -0.19 -6.99
C LEU A 414 -23.19 -1.41 -6.15
N THR A 415 -23.07 -1.23 -4.84
CA THR A 415 -22.70 -2.28 -3.89
C THR A 415 -23.31 -1.97 -2.53
N ASP A 416 -23.71 -3.03 -1.84
CA ASP A 416 -24.15 -2.97 -0.45
C ASP A 416 -22.99 -2.81 0.55
N SER A 417 -21.75 -3.04 0.09
CA SER A 417 -20.58 -2.89 0.95
C SER A 417 -20.40 -1.43 1.38
N LYS A 418 -20.13 -1.22 2.67
CA LYS A 418 -19.88 0.12 3.24
C LYS A 418 -18.47 0.65 2.98
N ASP A 419 -17.57 -0.20 2.47
CA ASP A 419 -16.21 0.17 2.08
C ASP A 419 -15.66 -0.78 1.00
N SER A 420 -14.44 -0.52 0.51
CA SER A 420 -13.79 -1.29 -0.55
C SER A 420 -13.20 -2.63 -0.13
N LEU A 421 -13.31 -3.03 1.15
CA LEU A 421 -12.90 -4.34 1.63
C LEU A 421 -14.03 -5.03 2.39
N VAL A 422 -14.32 -6.27 1.99
CA VAL A 422 -15.19 -7.19 2.72
C VAL A 422 -14.31 -8.21 3.42
N ILE A 423 -14.52 -8.40 4.72
CA ILE A 423 -13.76 -9.36 5.52
C ILE A 423 -14.71 -10.37 6.15
N GLY A 424 -14.22 -11.59 6.39
CA GLY A 424 -15.02 -12.61 7.04
C GLY A 424 -14.28 -13.93 7.15
N TYR A 425 -15.00 -14.99 7.46
CA TYR A 425 -14.46 -16.34 7.46
C TYR A 425 -15.42 -17.29 6.74
N GLY A 426 -14.90 -18.43 6.31
CA GLY A 426 -15.66 -19.49 5.65
C GLY A 426 -14.78 -20.68 5.39
N THR A 427 -15.18 -21.55 4.46
CA THR A 427 -14.37 -22.70 4.08
C THR A 427 -14.02 -22.70 2.59
N ILE A 428 -12.81 -23.13 2.24
CA ILE A 428 -12.39 -23.40 0.86
C ILE A 428 -12.09 -24.89 0.77
N ALA A 429 -12.95 -25.66 0.08
CA ALA A 429 -12.83 -27.11 0.01
C ALA A 429 -12.70 -27.73 1.42
N GLU A 430 -13.62 -27.34 2.30
CA GLU A 430 -13.75 -27.73 3.71
C GLU A 430 -12.64 -27.24 4.64
N ILE A 431 -11.69 -26.46 4.14
CA ILE A 431 -10.60 -25.90 4.95
C ILE A 431 -11.06 -24.55 5.50
N PRO A 432 -11.10 -24.34 6.83
CA PRO A 432 -11.51 -23.07 7.40
C PRO A 432 -10.45 -21.99 7.10
N VAL A 433 -10.91 -20.84 6.62
CA VAL A 433 -10.06 -19.71 6.22
C VAL A 433 -10.63 -18.39 6.73
N ALA A 434 -9.73 -17.45 7.03
CA ALA A 434 -10.07 -16.04 7.09
C ALA A 434 -9.94 -15.45 5.68
N VAL A 435 -10.86 -14.59 5.27
CA VAL A 435 -10.86 -13.96 3.94
C VAL A 435 -10.96 -12.44 3.99
N ALA A 436 -10.27 -11.80 3.06
CA ALA A 436 -10.31 -10.36 2.82
C ALA A 436 -10.43 -10.09 1.32
N VAL A 437 -11.59 -9.63 0.86
CA VAL A 437 -11.91 -9.53 -0.57
C VAL A 437 -12.25 -8.09 -0.92
N CYS A 438 -11.48 -7.49 -1.82
CA CYS A 438 -11.75 -6.15 -2.33
C CYS A 438 -13.06 -6.11 -3.12
N ASP A 439 -13.79 -5.00 -2.98
CA ASP A 439 -14.92 -4.67 -3.86
C ASP A 439 -14.54 -3.48 -4.75
N PHE A 440 -14.19 -3.77 -6.01
CA PHE A 440 -13.76 -2.74 -6.96
C PHE A 440 -14.88 -1.74 -7.29
N ARG A 441 -16.16 -2.12 -7.12
CA ARG A 441 -17.30 -1.22 -7.37
C ARG A 441 -17.33 -0.06 -6.38
N PHE A 442 -16.78 -0.24 -5.17
CA PHE A 442 -16.66 0.81 -4.19
C PHE A 442 -15.44 1.70 -4.48
N MET A 443 -15.65 2.81 -5.17
CA MET A 443 -14.61 3.81 -5.45
C MET A 443 -13.33 3.22 -6.05
N GLY A 444 -13.45 2.28 -7.01
CA GLY A 444 -12.31 1.61 -7.65
C GLY A 444 -11.50 0.71 -6.72
N GLY A 445 -12.13 0.19 -5.65
CA GLY A 445 -11.46 -0.63 -4.64
C GLY A 445 -10.39 0.14 -3.85
N SER A 446 -10.44 1.48 -3.84
CA SER A 446 -9.39 2.32 -3.25
C SER A 446 -9.24 2.07 -1.75
N MET A 447 -8.01 2.01 -1.26
CA MET A 447 -7.68 1.75 0.15
C MET A 447 -7.75 3.03 0.98
N GLY A 448 -8.68 3.10 1.93
CA GLY A 448 -8.79 4.16 2.94
C GLY A 448 -8.67 3.60 4.37
N SER A 449 -9.02 4.41 5.37
CA SER A 449 -8.86 4.09 6.80
C SER A 449 -9.66 2.86 7.22
N VAL A 450 -10.91 2.74 6.72
CA VAL A 450 -11.77 1.57 7.00
C VAL A 450 -11.15 0.30 6.41
N PHE A 451 -10.55 0.37 5.22
CA PHE A 451 -9.83 -0.75 4.62
C PHE A 451 -8.69 -1.21 5.53
N GLY A 452 -7.87 -0.29 6.01
CA GLY A 452 -6.77 -0.60 6.93
C GLY A 452 -7.23 -1.21 8.25
N GLU A 453 -8.30 -0.67 8.84
CA GLU A 453 -8.91 -1.24 10.06
C GLU A 453 -9.49 -2.64 9.81
N LYS A 454 -10.18 -2.86 8.68
CA LYS A 454 -10.69 -4.18 8.33
C LYS A 454 -9.56 -5.20 8.13
N MET A 455 -8.47 -4.82 7.46
CA MET A 455 -7.29 -5.69 7.33
C MET A 455 -6.67 -6.06 8.67
N LYS A 456 -6.56 -5.10 9.61
CA LYS A 456 -6.13 -5.40 10.98
C LYS A 456 -7.09 -6.38 11.66
N LEU A 457 -8.40 -6.09 11.62
CA LEU A 457 -9.42 -6.89 12.30
C LEU A 457 -9.47 -8.33 11.80
N ILE A 458 -9.33 -8.55 10.49
CA ILE A 458 -9.32 -9.91 9.92
C ILE A 458 -8.05 -10.67 10.26
N VAL A 459 -6.89 -10.00 10.31
CA VAL A 459 -5.65 -10.62 10.77
C VAL A 459 -5.75 -10.99 12.25
N ASP A 460 -6.23 -10.08 13.11
CA ASP A 460 -6.42 -10.37 14.54
C ASP A 460 -7.42 -11.52 14.75
N TYR A 461 -8.45 -11.63 13.90
CA TYR A 461 -9.35 -12.77 13.88
C TYR A 461 -8.65 -14.07 13.44
N ALA A 462 -7.87 -14.02 12.35
CA ALA A 462 -7.12 -15.14 11.82
C ALA A 462 -6.12 -15.68 12.85
N ILE A 463 -5.40 -14.80 13.55
CA ILE A 463 -4.46 -15.17 14.63
C ILE A 463 -5.21 -15.85 15.78
N ARG A 464 -6.28 -15.24 16.29
CA ARG A 464 -7.07 -15.80 17.40
C ARG A 464 -7.68 -17.16 17.07
N LYS A 465 -8.17 -17.33 15.84
CA LYS A 465 -8.79 -18.57 15.37
C LYS A 465 -7.80 -19.53 14.70
N LYS A 466 -6.51 -19.16 14.62
CA LYS A 466 -5.43 -19.91 13.98
C LYS A 466 -5.74 -20.29 12.53
N LEU A 467 -6.37 -19.39 11.79
CA LEU A 467 -6.80 -19.60 10.40
C LEU A 467 -5.74 -19.07 9.42
N PRO A 468 -5.55 -19.74 8.28
CA PRO A 468 -4.86 -19.14 7.14
C PRO A 468 -5.65 -17.91 6.64
N LEU A 469 -4.94 -16.91 6.12
CA LEU A 469 -5.56 -15.74 5.49
C LEU A 469 -5.48 -15.88 3.96
N VAL A 470 -6.62 -15.70 3.29
CA VAL A 470 -6.69 -15.58 1.83
C VAL A 470 -7.23 -14.20 1.48
N SER A 471 -6.48 -13.41 0.72
CA SER A 471 -6.95 -12.11 0.25
C SER A 471 -7.12 -12.05 -1.26
N VAL A 472 -8.12 -11.30 -1.72
CA VAL A 472 -8.25 -10.89 -3.12
C VAL A 472 -8.10 -9.39 -3.21
N SER A 473 -7.02 -8.95 -3.86
CA SER A 473 -6.80 -7.55 -4.19
C SER A 473 -7.46 -7.21 -5.53
N ALA A 474 -8.27 -6.17 -5.53
CA ALA A 474 -8.79 -5.51 -6.73
C ALA A 474 -8.95 -4.03 -6.40
N SER A 475 -7.95 -3.22 -6.75
CA SER A 475 -7.80 -1.84 -6.30
C SER A 475 -7.06 -0.97 -7.30
N GLY A 476 -7.50 0.29 -7.40
CA GLY A 476 -6.80 1.37 -8.09
C GLY A 476 -5.73 2.10 -7.25
N GLY A 477 -5.52 1.72 -5.99
CA GLY A 477 -4.54 2.35 -5.09
C GLY A 477 -5.14 2.98 -3.83
N ALA A 478 -4.49 4.01 -3.29
CA ALA A 478 -4.92 4.68 -2.06
C ALA A 478 -6.06 5.68 -2.29
N ARG A 479 -6.93 5.86 -1.30
CA ARG A 479 -8.10 6.75 -1.35
C ARG A 479 -7.70 8.21 -1.12
N MET A 480 -7.63 8.96 -2.22
CA MET A 480 -7.15 10.34 -2.23
C MET A 480 -7.94 11.28 -1.32
N GLN A 481 -9.24 11.04 -1.15
CA GLN A 481 -10.13 11.85 -0.32
C GLN A 481 -9.77 11.82 1.17
N GLU A 482 -9.03 10.81 1.62
CA GLU A 482 -8.54 10.68 2.99
C GLU A 482 -7.06 11.12 3.11
N GLY A 483 -6.45 11.64 2.04
CA GLY A 483 -5.09 12.16 2.03
C GLY A 483 -4.04 11.18 2.55
N THR A 484 -3.01 11.69 3.22
CA THR A 484 -1.89 10.87 3.69
C THR A 484 -2.28 9.83 4.75
N VAL A 485 -3.44 9.98 5.41
CA VAL A 485 -3.98 8.93 6.29
C VAL A 485 -4.29 7.66 5.50
N ALA A 486 -4.85 7.77 4.28
CA ALA A 486 -5.03 6.62 3.39
C ALA A 486 -3.70 6.03 2.90
N LEU A 487 -2.70 6.86 2.61
CA LEU A 487 -1.36 6.37 2.25
C LEU A 487 -0.76 5.53 3.39
N TYR A 488 -0.92 5.98 4.64
CA TYR A 488 -0.42 5.27 5.81
C TYR A 488 -1.09 3.91 6.05
N GLN A 489 -2.24 3.64 5.41
CA GLN A 489 -2.85 2.31 5.48
C GLN A 489 -2.02 1.26 4.72
N MET A 490 -1.11 1.65 3.82
CA MET A 490 -0.09 0.74 3.29
C MET A 490 0.77 0.16 4.42
N ALA A 491 1.28 1.02 5.30
CA ALA A 491 2.06 0.59 6.46
C ALA A 491 1.22 -0.24 7.43
N LYS A 492 -0.03 0.15 7.69
CA LYS A 492 -0.92 -0.60 8.60
C LYS A 492 -1.23 -2.00 8.11
N THR A 493 -1.54 -2.15 6.82
CA THR A 493 -1.83 -3.45 6.24
C THR A 493 -0.59 -4.35 6.22
N ILE A 494 0.60 -3.80 5.93
CA ILE A 494 1.87 -4.54 6.06
C ILE A 494 2.12 -4.96 7.51
N ALA A 495 1.97 -4.05 8.48
CA ALA A 495 2.15 -4.36 9.90
C ALA A 495 1.20 -5.48 10.36
N ALA A 496 -0.04 -5.50 9.88
CA ALA A 496 -0.97 -6.60 10.14
C ALA A 496 -0.44 -7.91 9.53
N ILE A 497 -0.05 -7.93 8.25
CA ILE A 497 0.50 -9.15 7.62
C ILE A 497 1.77 -9.64 8.32
N LEU A 498 2.65 -8.75 8.81
CA LEU A 498 3.81 -9.13 9.61
C LEU A 498 3.39 -9.86 10.90
N LYS A 499 2.37 -9.37 11.63
CA LYS A 499 1.84 -10.08 12.80
C LYS A 499 1.31 -11.47 12.46
N LEU A 500 0.66 -11.63 11.30
CA LEU A 500 0.17 -12.94 10.86
C LEU A 500 1.33 -13.91 10.61
N LYS A 501 2.40 -13.42 9.97
CA LYS A 501 3.63 -14.20 9.71
C LYS A 501 4.38 -14.54 11.00
N ASP A 502 4.47 -13.60 11.95
CA ASP A 502 5.05 -13.84 13.27
C ASP A 502 4.27 -14.91 14.05
N ALA A 503 2.95 -14.98 13.86
CA ALA A 503 2.10 -16.05 14.40
C ALA A 503 2.26 -17.39 13.66
N GLY A 504 3.05 -17.44 12.58
CA GLY A 504 3.33 -18.62 11.77
C GLY A 504 2.12 -19.12 10.98
N LEU A 505 1.18 -18.22 10.64
CA LEU A 505 0.00 -18.52 9.85
C LEU A 505 0.22 -18.14 8.38
N PRO A 506 -0.21 -18.97 7.42
CA PRO A 506 0.06 -18.72 6.01
C PRO A 506 -0.86 -17.63 5.46
N TYR A 507 -0.32 -16.86 4.52
CA TYR A 507 -0.99 -15.81 3.79
C TYR A 507 -0.93 -16.05 2.28
N ILE A 508 -2.09 -16.28 1.67
CA ILE A 508 -2.25 -16.43 0.22
C ILE A 508 -2.87 -15.14 -0.32
N SER A 509 -2.13 -14.45 -1.20
CA SER A 509 -2.57 -13.21 -1.84
C SER A 509 -2.94 -13.45 -3.30
N ILE A 510 -4.12 -13.01 -3.69
CA ILE A 510 -4.66 -13.12 -5.04
C ILE A 510 -4.73 -11.72 -5.65
N LEU A 511 -3.99 -11.51 -6.74
CA LEU A 511 -4.01 -10.29 -7.54
C LEU A 511 -5.13 -10.40 -8.59
N GLY A 512 -6.30 -9.87 -8.25
CA GLY A 512 -7.45 -9.78 -9.13
C GLY A 512 -7.40 -8.56 -10.05
N HIS A 513 -8.27 -8.55 -11.05
CA HIS A 513 -8.34 -7.44 -12.01
C HIS A 513 -9.18 -6.25 -11.52
N PRO A 514 -8.63 -5.02 -11.49
CA PRO A 514 -7.21 -4.65 -11.55
C PRO A 514 -6.57 -4.57 -10.16
N THR A 515 -5.27 -4.85 -10.03
CA THR A 515 -4.48 -4.60 -8.80
C THR A 515 -3.35 -3.62 -9.09
N THR A 516 -3.49 -2.37 -8.66
CA THR A 516 -2.50 -1.33 -8.93
C THR A 516 -2.17 -0.43 -7.73
N GLY A 517 -1.14 0.41 -7.87
CA GLY A 517 -0.85 1.48 -6.92
C GLY A 517 -0.42 0.98 -5.55
N GLY A 518 -0.84 1.72 -4.52
CA GLY A 518 -0.52 1.42 -3.12
C GLY A 518 -0.99 0.04 -2.65
N ALA A 519 -2.01 -0.57 -3.27
CA ALA A 519 -2.42 -1.93 -2.94
C ALA A 519 -1.35 -2.95 -3.36
N LEU A 520 -0.88 -2.87 -4.61
CA LEU A 520 0.21 -3.72 -5.10
C LEU A 520 1.51 -3.46 -4.34
N ALA A 521 1.81 -2.19 -4.03
CA ALA A 521 3.01 -1.80 -3.30
C ALA A 521 2.93 -1.97 -1.77
N SER A 522 1.98 -2.78 -1.26
CA SER A 522 1.83 -3.07 0.17
C SER A 522 1.46 -4.53 0.44
N TYR A 523 0.32 -4.79 1.07
CA TYR A 523 -0.10 -6.11 1.54
C TYR A 523 -0.28 -7.15 0.42
N ALA A 524 -0.60 -6.73 -0.80
CA ALA A 524 -0.92 -7.64 -1.90
C ALA A 524 0.30 -8.49 -2.34
N VAL A 525 1.52 -8.00 -2.12
CA VAL A 525 2.77 -8.69 -2.50
C VAL A 525 3.52 -9.26 -1.29
N GLN A 526 2.90 -9.25 -0.12
CA GLN A 526 3.44 -9.84 1.11
C GLN A 526 3.00 -11.30 1.31
N GLY A 527 2.29 -11.90 0.34
CA GLY A 527 1.85 -13.30 0.42
C GLY A 527 3.01 -14.29 0.46
N ASP A 528 2.85 -15.37 1.22
CA ASP A 528 3.71 -16.56 1.11
C ASP A 528 3.49 -17.23 -0.26
N PHE A 529 2.26 -17.16 -0.76
CA PHE A 529 1.93 -17.39 -2.16
C PHE A 529 1.24 -16.17 -2.74
N ILE A 530 1.68 -15.78 -3.93
CA ILE A 530 1.14 -14.68 -4.73
C ILE A 530 0.63 -15.30 -6.02
N ILE A 531 -0.68 -15.27 -6.19
CA ILE A 531 -1.40 -15.81 -7.34
C ILE A 531 -2.01 -14.62 -8.07
N ALA A 532 -2.05 -14.65 -9.39
CA ALA A 532 -2.75 -13.63 -10.17
C ALA A 532 -3.74 -14.26 -11.15
N GLU A 533 -4.82 -13.55 -11.42
CA GLU A 533 -5.72 -13.91 -12.50
C GLU A 533 -5.04 -13.73 -13.86
N LYS A 534 -5.26 -14.70 -14.76
CA LYS A 534 -4.79 -14.64 -16.16
C LYS A 534 -5.30 -13.36 -16.83
N LYS A 535 -4.42 -12.66 -17.54
CA LYS A 535 -4.67 -11.37 -18.22
C LYS A 535 -5.22 -10.26 -17.32
N ALA A 536 -5.08 -10.35 -16.00
CA ALA A 536 -5.43 -9.26 -15.12
C ALA A 536 -4.43 -8.11 -15.26
N THR A 537 -4.96 -6.89 -15.19
CA THR A 537 -4.13 -5.70 -14.97
C THR A 537 -3.49 -5.77 -13.59
N VAL A 538 -2.18 -5.89 -13.56
CA VAL A 538 -1.33 -5.78 -12.37
C VAL A 538 -0.27 -4.74 -12.73
N ALA A 539 -0.15 -3.65 -11.97
CA ALA A 539 0.79 -2.59 -12.33
C ALA A 539 1.16 -1.68 -11.16
N PHE A 540 2.35 -1.08 -11.18
CA PHE A 540 2.76 -0.10 -10.17
C PHE A 540 1.80 1.10 -10.09
N ALA A 541 1.34 1.61 -11.23
CA ALA A 541 0.31 2.63 -11.34
C ALA A 541 -0.62 2.31 -12.51
N GLY A 542 -1.87 2.79 -12.47
CA GLY A 542 -2.79 2.64 -13.60
C GLY A 542 -2.34 3.48 -14.81
N ASP A 543 -2.64 3.04 -16.02
CA ASP A 543 -2.19 3.68 -17.27
C ASP A 543 -2.59 5.16 -17.35
N ARG A 544 -3.82 5.48 -16.95
CA ARG A 544 -4.30 6.86 -16.81
C ARG A 544 -3.44 7.68 -15.86
N VAL A 545 -3.04 7.12 -14.72
CA VAL A 545 -2.20 7.83 -13.73
C VAL A 545 -0.83 8.11 -14.33
N ILE A 546 -0.20 7.11 -14.96
CA ILE A 546 1.12 7.25 -15.59
C ILE A 546 1.10 8.40 -16.60
N LYS A 547 0.15 8.40 -17.54
CA LYS A 547 0.04 9.45 -18.57
C LYS A 547 -0.15 10.84 -17.97
N LEU A 548 -1.02 10.96 -16.96
CA LEU A 548 -1.27 12.24 -16.29
C LEU A 548 -0.02 12.75 -15.56
N THR A 549 0.81 11.86 -15.00
CA THR A 549 2.01 12.25 -14.25
C THR A 549 3.29 12.32 -15.08
N SER A 550 3.28 11.80 -16.31
CA SER A 550 4.46 11.65 -17.16
C SER A 550 4.34 12.39 -18.50
N GLY A 551 3.59 13.51 -18.53
CA GLY A 551 3.46 14.36 -19.72
C GLY A 551 2.85 13.64 -20.92
N GLY A 552 1.93 12.70 -20.70
CA GLY A 552 1.29 11.90 -21.74
C GLY A 552 2.04 10.64 -22.15
N ARG A 553 3.26 10.40 -21.64
CA ARG A 553 3.99 9.16 -21.88
C ARG A 553 3.29 7.98 -21.20
N GLY A 554 2.92 6.96 -21.98
CA GLY A 554 2.38 5.70 -21.47
C GLY A 554 3.45 4.60 -21.32
N VAL A 555 3.00 3.41 -20.95
CA VAL A 555 3.79 2.17 -20.93
C VAL A 555 3.25 1.17 -21.95
N ASP A 556 4.04 0.14 -22.26
CA ASP A 556 3.53 -1.00 -23.00
C ASP A 556 2.40 -1.67 -22.18
N PRO A 557 1.21 -1.90 -22.77
CA PRO A 557 0.14 -2.66 -22.13
C PRO A 557 0.57 -3.98 -21.48
N TYR A 558 1.51 -4.70 -22.09
CA TYR A 558 2.05 -5.94 -21.55
C TYR A 558 2.74 -5.74 -20.19
N ALA A 559 3.46 -4.62 -20.00
CA ALA A 559 4.12 -4.28 -18.73
C ALA A 559 3.13 -4.06 -17.56
N MET A 560 1.83 -4.03 -17.84
CA MET A 560 0.75 -3.88 -16.88
C MET A 560 -0.06 -5.17 -16.67
N THR A 561 0.50 -6.34 -17.01
CA THR A 561 -0.19 -7.64 -16.92
C THR A 561 0.38 -8.55 -15.85
N ALA A 562 -0.45 -9.44 -15.31
CA ALA A 562 -0.03 -10.52 -14.43
C ALA A 562 1.11 -11.36 -15.03
N GLU A 563 1.04 -11.68 -16.33
CA GLU A 563 2.03 -12.46 -17.04
C GLU A 563 3.41 -11.78 -17.07
N PHE A 564 3.45 -10.46 -17.25
CA PHE A 564 4.70 -9.71 -17.18
C PHE A 564 5.37 -9.86 -15.81
N TYR A 565 4.64 -9.65 -14.72
CA TYR A 565 5.20 -9.77 -13.36
C TYR A 565 5.55 -11.22 -13.00
N ALA A 566 4.82 -12.22 -13.52
CA ALA A 566 5.18 -13.63 -13.38
C ALA A 566 6.50 -13.96 -14.10
N LYS A 567 6.68 -13.49 -15.34
CA LYS A 567 7.94 -13.65 -16.10
C LYS A 567 9.15 -13.05 -15.36
N HIS A 568 8.93 -11.97 -14.61
CA HIS A 568 9.96 -11.31 -13.81
C HIS A 568 10.09 -11.87 -12.38
N GLY A 569 9.32 -12.91 -12.04
CA GLY A 569 9.46 -13.67 -10.80
C GLY A 569 8.72 -13.10 -9.58
N GLY A 570 7.84 -12.12 -9.78
CA GLY A 570 7.03 -11.50 -8.71
C GLY A 570 5.75 -12.28 -8.35
N ILE A 571 5.28 -13.14 -9.24
CA ILE A 571 4.04 -13.91 -9.08
C ILE A 571 4.36 -15.39 -9.24
N HIS A 572 3.87 -16.21 -8.31
CA HIS A 572 4.12 -17.66 -8.31
C HIS A 572 3.29 -18.39 -9.35
N LEU A 573 2.00 -18.03 -9.46
CA LEU A 573 1.04 -18.69 -10.33
C LEU A 573 0.14 -17.67 -11.02
N VAL A 574 -0.02 -17.78 -12.33
CA VAL A 574 -1.05 -17.08 -13.10
C VAL A 574 -2.11 -18.11 -13.46
N VAL A 575 -3.34 -17.89 -13.01
CA VAL A 575 -4.41 -18.90 -13.07
C VAL A 575 -5.68 -18.35 -13.69
N GLU A 576 -6.44 -19.23 -14.32
CA GLU A 576 -7.75 -18.88 -14.84
C GLU A 576 -8.73 -18.72 -13.67
N ARG A 577 -9.64 -17.75 -13.76
CA ARG A 577 -10.47 -17.34 -12.62
C ARG A 577 -11.27 -18.51 -12.04
N HIS A 578 -11.86 -19.36 -12.89
CA HIS A 578 -12.62 -20.53 -12.45
C HIS A 578 -11.76 -21.60 -11.73
N GLN A 579 -10.44 -21.58 -11.90
CA GLN A 579 -9.50 -22.51 -11.26
C GLN A 579 -8.96 -22.02 -9.92
N LEU A 580 -9.23 -20.76 -9.54
CA LEU A 580 -8.68 -20.17 -8.31
C LEU A 580 -8.97 -21.05 -7.08
N LYS A 581 -10.22 -21.48 -6.91
CA LYS A 581 -10.64 -22.29 -5.76
C LYS A 581 -9.84 -23.59 -5.62
N SER A 582 -9.67 -24.34 -6.71
CA SER A 582 -8.95 -25.62 -6.69
C SER A 582 -7.45 -25.43 -6.43
N VAL A 583 -6.84 -24.41 -7.01
CA VAL A 583 -5.42 -24.07 -6.79
C VAL A 583 -5.19 -23.68 -5.33
N ILE A 584 -6.03 -22.81 -4.77
CA ILE A 584 -5.91 -22.37 -3.36
C ILE A 584 -6.11 -23.54 -2.42
N ALA A 585 -7.11 -24.39 -2.66
CA ALA A 585 -7.32 -25.61 -1.88
C ALA A 585 -6.08 -26.52 -1.90
N GLY A 586 -5.42 -26.67 -3.06
CA GLY A 586 -4.16 -27.40 -3.19
C GLY A 586 -3.04 -26.79 -2.33
N LEU A 587 -2.86 -25.48 -2.42
CA LEU A 587 -1.84 -24.76 -1.63
C LEU A 587 -2.10 -24.88 -0.13
N LEU A 588 -3.34 -24.71 0.33
CA LEU A 588 -3.71 -24.87 1.74
C LEU A 588 -3.47 -26.30 2.27
N ARG A 589 -3.47 -27.31 1.40
CA ARG A 589 -3.18 -28.71 1.75
C ARG A 589 -1.68 -29.06 1.70
N PHE A 590 -0.82 -28.16 1.23
CA PHE A 590 0.62 -28.41 1.18
C PHE A 590 1.26 -28.43 2.59
N PRO A 591 2.34 -29.20 2.86
CA PRO A 591 3.10 -29.07 4.11
C PRO A 591 4.03 -27.85 4.09
N PRO A 592 4.42 -27.24 5.24
CA PRO A 592 4.22 -27.72 6.60
C PRO A 592 2.89 -27.28 7.25
N TRP A 593 2.14 -26.38 6.63
CA TRP A 593 0.92 -25.78 7.22
C TRP A 593 -0.20 -26.81 7.45
N ASN A 594 -0.40 -27.76 6.53
CA ASN A 594 -1.43 -28.80 6.67
C ASN A 594 -1.25 -29.69 7.92
N LYS A 595 -0.01 -29.96 8.36
CA LYS A 595 0.25 -30.74 9.59
C LYS A 595 -0.19 -29.99 10.86
N LYS A 596 -0.10 -28.65 10.87
CA LYS A 596 -0.56 -27.82 12.00
C LYS A 596 -2.09 -27.65 11.99
N LEU A 597 -2.71 -27.52 10.81
CA LEU A 597 -4.16 -27.42 10.65
C LEU A 597 -4.87 -28.72 11.06
N LYS A 598 -4.38 -29.90 10.63
CA LYS A 598 -4.98 -31.21 10.98
C LYS A 598 -4.93 -31.55 12.47
N LYS A 599 -3.86 -31.13 13.18
CA LYS A 599 -3.78 -31.31 14.64
C LYS A 599 -4.86 -30.52 15.39
N GLN A 600 -5.36 -29.42 14.81
CA GLN A 600 -6.31 -28.50 15.45
C GLN A 600 -7.78 -28.82 15.12
N THR A 601 -8.07 -29.29 13.92
CA THR A 601 -9.42 -29.83 13.61
C THR A 601 -9.75 -31.02 14.50
N ASN A 602 -8.76 -31.85 14.83
CA ASN A 602 -8.94 -32.99 15.74
C ASN A 602 -9.06 -32.58 17.22
N SER A 603 -8.58 -31.40 17.62
CA SER A 603 -8.77 -30.89 18.99
C SER A 603 -10.12 -30.17 19.16
N ASN A 604 -10.57 -29.45 18.13
CA ASN A 604 -11.87 -28.76 18.15
C ASN A 604 -13.06 -29.71 17.96
N SER A 605 -12.88 -30.89 17.37
CA SER A 605 -13.91 -31.93 17.34
C SER A 605 -14.04 -32.71 18.65
N GLN A 606 -13.06 -32.58 19.57
CA GLN A 606 -13.10 -33.17 20.91
C GLN A 606 -13.60 -32.20 21.99
N ASN A 607 -13.43 -30.89 21.78
CA ASN A 607 -13.97 -29.85 22.66
C ASN A 607 -15.20 -29.20 22.00
N GLY A 608 -16.28 -29.96 21.89
CA GLY A 608 -17.59 -29.41 21.61
C GLY A 608 -18.14 -28.68 22.84
N ASP A 609 -17.59 -27.51 23.15
CA ASP A 609 -18.21 -26.58 24.09
C ASP A 609 -18.37 -25.19 23.46
N ILE A 610 -19.62 -24.74 23.57
CA ILE A 610 -20.19 -23.52 23.02
C ILE A 610 -19.66 -22.34 23.83
N GLU A 611 -18.72 -21.57 23.30
CA GLU A 611 -18.51 -20.19 23.76
C GLU A 611 -19.13 -19.21 22.76
N LYS A 612 -20.35 -18.78 23.11
CA LYS A 612 -20.98 -17.57 22.60
C LYS A 612 -20.25 -16.36 23.19
N ASP A 613 -19.69 -15.49 22.35
CA ASP A 613 -19.65 -14.03 22.61
C ASP A 613 -19.33 -13.17 21.37
#